data_AF-A0A0B8NA18-F1
#
_entry.id   AF-A0A0B8NA18-F1
#
_cell.length_a   1.000
_cell.length_b   1.000
_cell.length_c   1.000
_cell.angle_alpha   90.00
_cell.angle_beta   90.00
_cell.angle_gamma   90.00
#
_symmetry.space_group_name_H-M   'P 1'
#
loop_
_entity.id
_entity.type
_entity.pdbx_description
1 polymer ?
#
loop_
_entity_poly.entity_id
_entity_poly.type
_entity_poly.pdbx_seq_one_letter_code
_entity_poly.pdbx_strand_id
1 'polypeptide(L)'
;MLRQPLVGHVNEADIPWVWAGDVGLQLLRVSPSGFVLRNRFKAGFALPTHKHTGAVNAYTFAGDWYYAEQGIHYTAGTFIHEPAGSTHTLTVAADSDVLFIVEGAFVDLDADGNVTGVVDSTTIQDAYFALCDLAGIDRPTGILE
;
A
#
# COMPACT_ATOMS: atom_id res chain seq x y z
N MET A 1 -28.63 21.25 -10.07
CA MET A 1 -27.44 21.14 -10.96
C MET A 1 -26.54 20.09 -10.35
N LEU A 2 -26.21 19.02 -11.09
CA LEU A 2 -25.22 18.04 -10.64
C LEU A 2 -23.87 18.75 -10.57
N ARG A 3 -23.21 18.76 -9.40
CA ARG A 3 -21.83 19.23 -9.27
C ARG A 3 -20.96 18.34 -10.13
N GLN A 4 -20.16 18.93 -11.02
CA GLN A 4 -19.09 18.18 -11.69
C GLN A 4 -18.08 17.71 -10.63
N PRO A 5 -17.53 16.49 -10.77
CA PRO A 5 -16.44 16.04 -9.92
C PRO A 5 -15.23 16.97 -10.14
N LEU A 6 -14.58 17.35 -9.04
CA LEU A 6 -13.39 18.21 -9.06
C LEU A 6 -12.13 17.36 -9.23
N VAL A 7 -11.11 17.91 -9.90
CA VAL A 7 -9.79 17.29 -9.98
C VAL A 7 -9.02 17.63 -8.70
N GLY A 8 -8.67 16.61 -7.92
CA GLY A 8 -7.79 16.72 -6.77
C GLY A 8 -6.32 16.49 -7.13
N HIS A 9 -5.42 16.96 -6.27
CA HIS A 9 -3.99 16.65 -6.36
C HIS A 9 -3.40 16.51 -4.95
N VAL A 10 -2.30 15.79 -4.86
CA VAL A 10 -1.53 15.63 -3.63
C VAL A 10 -0.04 15.69 -3.96
N ASN A 11 0.72 16.53 -3.27
CA ASN A 11 2.17 16.59 -3.40
C ASN A 11 2.81 15.69 -2.34
N GLU A 12 3.89 14.99 -2.68
CA GLU A 12 4.65 14.18 -1.71
C GLU A 12 5.09 15.00 -0.49
N ALA A 13 5.42 16.28 -0.67
CA ALA A 13 5.86 17.15 0.42
C ALA A 13 4.74 17.47 1.44
N ASP A 14 3.48 17.35 1.04
CA ASP A 14 2.32 17.70 1.87
C ASP A 14 1.72 16.48 2.61
N ILE A 15 2.19 15.26 2.29
CA ILE A 15 1.79 14.01 2.95
C ILE A 15 3.01 13.46 3.67
N PRO A 16 3.04 13.40 5.01
CA PRO A 16 4.21 12.93 5.73
C PRO A 16 4.47 11.44 5.48
N TRP A 17 5.74 11.05 5.50
CA TRP A 17 6.09 9.64 5.68
C TRP A 17 5.89 9.26 7.14
N VAL A 18 5.13 8.19 7.40
CA VAL A 18 5.02 7.58 8.73
C VAL A 18 5.53 6.14 8.68
N TRP A 19 6.07 5.63 9.77
CA TRP A 19 6.77 4.34 9.79
C TRP A 19 6.18 3.37 10.82
N ALA A 20 5.90 2.15 10.37
CA ALA A 20 5.59 1.00 11.20
C ALA A 20 6.76 0.01 11.11
N GLY A 21 7.74 0.17 12.00
CA GLY A 21 8.99 -0.61 11.93
C GLY A 21 9.71 -0.38 10.60
N ASP A 22 9.82 -1.45 9.80
CA ASP A 22 10.54 -1.48 8.53
C ASP A 22 9.71 -1.04 7.31
N VAL A 23 8.46 -0.61 7.52
CA VAL A 23 7.56 -0.12 6.47
C VAL A 23 7.25 1.35 6.68
N GLY A 24 7.63 2.17 5.72
CA GLY A 24 7.20 3.56 5.58
C GLY A 24 5.98 3.67 4.68
N LEU A 25 5.02 4.51 5.02
CA LEU A 25 3.77 4.70 4.28
C LEU A 25 3.52 6.18 4.01
N GLN A 26 2.98 6.48 2.82
CA GLN A 26 2.26 7.70 2.49
C GLN A 26 0.91 7.32 1.87
N LEU A 27 -0.19 7.70 2.52
CA LEU A 27 -1.53 7.44 2.02
C LEU A 27 -1.98 8.59 1.11
N LEU A 28 -2.16 8.32 -0.18
CA LEU A 28 -2.36 9.34 -1.21
C LEU A 28 -3.84 9.54 -1.57
N ARG A 29 -4.61 8.45 -1.62
CA ARG A 29 -6.05 8.47 -1.91
C ARG A 29 -6.77 7.37 -1.16
N VAL A 30 -7.98 7.66 -0.68
CA VAL A 30 -8.90 6.68 -0.08
C VAL A 30 -10.29 6.92 -0.63
N SER A 31 -10.92 5.88 -1.16
CA SER A 31 -12.32 5.93 -1.60
C SER A 31 -13.06 4.65 -1.15
N PRO A 32 -14.40 4.59 -1.27
CA PRO A 32 -15.14 3.35 -1.00
C PRO A 32 -14.73 2.16 -1.87
N SER A 33 -14.03 2.39 -2.99
CA SER A 33 -13.62 1.35 -3.93
C SER A 33 -12.16 0.91 -3.77
N GLY A 34 -11.41 1.47 -2.82
CA GLY A 34 -10.01 1.13 -2.58
C GLY A 34 -9.15 2.37 -2.28
N PHE A 35 -7.84 2.18 -2.32
CA PHE A 35 -6.89 3.19 -1.86
C PHE A 35 -5.60 3.19 -2.69
N VAL A 36 -4.87 4.30 -2.60
CA VAL A 36 -3.58 4.48 -3.26
C VAL A 36 -2.57 4.90 -2.20
N LEU A 37 -1.47 4.19 -2.12
CA LEU A 37 -0.40 4.51 -1.20
C LEU A 37 0.97 4.28 -1.83
N ARG A 38 1.97 4.99 -1.30
CA ARG A 38 3.37 4.73 -1.58
C ARG A 38 4.00 4.10 -0.35
N ASN A 39 4.74 3.01 -0.55
CA ASN A 39 5.47 2.35 0.51
C ASN A 39 6.97 2.49 0.30
N ARG A 40 7.70 2.62 1.40
CA ARG A 40 9.13 2.36 1.46
C ARG A 40 9.37 1.17 2.36
N PHE A 41 10.01 0.13 1.85
CA PHE A 41 10.31 -1.06 2.61
C PHE A 41 11.81 -1.16 2.86
N LYS A 42 12.20 -1.61 4.06
CA LYS A 42 13.58 -1.99 4.36
C LYS A 42 13.93 -3.38 3.87
N ALA A 43 15.18 -3.57 3.45
CA ALA A 43 15.70 -4.88 3.05
C ALA A 43 15.49 -5.92 4.16
N GLY A 44 15.06 -7.12 3.78
CA GLY A 44 14.71 -8.19 4.71
C GLY A 44 13.27 -8.16 5.21
N PHE A 45 12.51 -7.10 4.93
CA PHE A 45 11.08 -7.07 5.23
C PHE A 45 10.32 -8.09 4.37
N ALA A 46 9.34 -8.75 4.98
CA ALA A 46 8.34 -9.56 4.29
C ALA A 46 6.97 -9.25 4.86
N LEU A 47 6.00 -8.99 3.98
CA LEU A 47 4.61 -8.83 4.35
C LEU A 47 3.97 -10.23 4.48
N PRO A 48 3.09 -10.47 5.48
CA PRO A 48 2.35 -11.72 5.55
C PRO A 48 1.67 -12.08 4.22
N THR A 49 1.48 -13.38 3.99
CA THR A 49 0.70 -13.85 2.83
C THR A 49 -0.69 -13.23 2.89
N HIS A 50 -1.11 -12.63 1.79
CA HIS A 50 -2.41 -11.98 1.73
C HIS A 50 -3.07 -12.20 0.38
N LYS A 51 -4.38 -12.01 0.34
CA LYS A 51 -5.20 -12.12 -0.87
C LYS A 51 -5.89 -10.80 -1.18
N HIS A 52 -5.79 -10.35 -2.42
CA HIS A 52 -6.51 -9.15 -2.88
C HIS A 52 -7.93 -9.47 -3.31
N THR A 53 -8.88 -8.63 -2.89
CA THR A 53 -10.30 -8.75 -3.25
C THR A 53 -10.60 -8.08 -4.59
N GLY A 54 -9.86 -7.03 -4.95
CA GLY A 54 -9.84 -6.41 -6.27
C GLY A 54 -8.44 -6.48 -6.90
N ALA A 55 -8.26 -5.80 -8.04
CA ALA A 55 -6.96 -5.76 -8.69
C ALA A 55 -6.01 -4.79 -7.98
N VAL A 56 -4.70 -5.02 -8.15
CA VAL A 56 -3.67 -4.06 -7.77
C VAL A 56 -2.83 -3.72 -8.99
N ASN A 57 -2.52 -2.44 -9.14
CA ASN A 57 -1.46 -2.00 -10.04
C ASN A 57 -0.36 -1.35 -9.21
N ALA A 58 0.89 -1.69 -9.49
CA ALA A 58 2.03 -1.14 -8.78
C ALA A 58 3.12 -0.63 -9.71
N TYR A 59 3.91 0.32 -9.22
CA TYR A 59 5.08 0.83 -9.92
C TYR A 59 6.26 0.94 -8.96
N THR A 60 7.38 0.33 -9.32
CA THR A 60 8.60 0.33 -8.52
C THR A 60 9.48 1.51 -8.93
N PHE A 61 9.69 2.46 -8.01
CA PHE A 61 10.59 3.60 -8.23
C PHE A 61 12.04 3.26 -7.94
N ALA A 62 12.29 2.44 -6.92
CA ALA A 62 13.63 2.03 -6.49
C ALA A 62 13.60 0.68 -5.79
N GLY A 63 14.76 0.04 -5.70
CA GLY A 63 14.99 -1.18 -4.92
C GLY A 63 14.81 -2.48 -5.69
N ASP A 64 14.58 -3.53 -4.93
CA ASP A 64 14.41 -4.90 -5.40
C ASP A 64 13.51 -5.68 -4.41
N TRP A 65 12.36 -6.12 -4.90
CA TRP A 65 11.37 -6.89 -4.15
C TRP A 65 10.70 -7.91 -5.06
N TYR A 66 10.07 -8.94 -4.49
CA TYR A 66 9.51 -10.05 -5.25
C TYR A 66 8.36 -10.71 -4.48
N TYR A 67 7.57 -11.51 -5.21
CA TYR A 67 6.63 -12.45 -4.60
C TYR A 67 7.33 -13.79 -4.36
N ALA A 68 7.31 -14.27 -3.12
CA ALA A 68 8.06 -15.46 -2.69
C ALA A 68 7.70 -16.72 -3.52
N GLU A 69 6.46 -16.80 -3.99
CA GLU A 69 5.92 -17.91 -4.78
C GLU A 69 6.43 -17.92 -6.23
N GLN A 70 6.83 -16.76 -6.75
CA GLN A 70 7.21 -16.59 -8.15
C GLN A 70 8.72 -16.40 -8.33
N GLY A 71 9.39 -15.79 -7.35
CA GLY A 71 10.82 -15.49 -7.41
C GLY A 71 11.21 -14.49 -8.51
N ILE A 72 10.24 -13.77 -9.08
CA ILE A 72 10.47 -12.73 -10.09
C ILE A 72 10.74 -11.42 -9.35
N HIS A 73 11.90 -10.83 -9.62
CA HIS A 73 12.35 -9.59 -9.01
C HIS A 73 11.80 -8.36 -9.76
N TYR A 74 11.16 -7.47 -9.01
CA TYR A 74 10.60 -6.21 -9.48
C TYR A 74 11.53 -5.07 -9.03
N THR A 75 12.29 -4.55 -9.98
CA THR A 75 13.28 -3.48 -9.74
C THR A 75 12.77 -2.14 -10.28
N ALA A 76 13.54 -1.06 -10.09
CA ALA A 76 13.18 0.27 -10.57
C ALA A 76 12.72 0.28 -12.04
N GLY A 77 11.57 0.92 -12.30
CA GLY A 77 10.96 0.99 -13.63
C GLY A 77 9.93 -0.11 -13.92
N THR A 78 9.74 -1.07 -13.01
CA THR A 78 8.79 -2.16 -13.20
C THR A 78 7.36 -1.72 -12.90
N PHE A 79 6.45 -1.97 -13.84
CA PHE A 79 5.00 -1.94 -13.63
C PHE A 79 4.50 -3.37 -13.34
N ILE A 80 3.62 -3.50 -12.36
CA ILE A 80 3.06 -4.78 -11.92
C ILE A 80 1.54 -4.68 -12.00
N HIS A 81 0.91 -5.75 -12.49
CA HIS A 81 -0.52 -5.96 -12.40
C HIS A 81 -0.81 -7.25 -11.67
N GLU A 82 -1.57 -7.15 -10.59
CA GLU A 82 -2.09 -8.27 -9.82
C GLU A 82 -3.59 -8.41 -10.08
N PRO A 83 -4.03 -9.53 -10.69
CA PRO A 83 -5.44 -9.79 -10.88
C PRO A 83 -6.17 -9.91 -9.54
N ALA A 84 -7.46 -9.55 -9.54
CA ALA A 84 -8.33 -9.77 -8.40
C ALA A 84 -8.34 -11.25 -7.98
N GLY A 85 -8.25 -11.49 -6.68
CA GLY A 85 -8.17 -12.83 -6.11
C GLY A 85 -6.76 -13.44 -6.09
N SER A 86 -5.74 -12.73 -6.57
CA SER A 86 -4.34 -13.16 -6.42
C SER A 86 -3.94 -13.21 -4.94
N THR A 87 -3.09 -14.18 -4.62
CA THR A 87 -2.52 -14.39 -3.28
C THR A 87 -1.01 -14.45 -3.41
N HIS A 88 -0.30 -13.72 -2.54
CA HIS A 88 1.15 -13.67 -2.58
C HIS A 88 1.77 -13.22 -1.25
N THR A 89 3.07 -13.46 -1.12
CA THR A 89 3.92 -12.95 -0.04
C THR A 89 4.96 -11.99 -0.60
N LEU A 90 4.78 -10.69 -0.35
CA LEU A 90 5.75 -9.65 -0.72
C LEU A 90 7.01 -9.79 0.14
N THR A 91 8.18 -9.89 -0.51
CA THR A 91 9.49 -9.97 0.15
C THR A 91 10.44 -8.94 -0.46
N VAL A 92 11.30 -8.34 0.37
CA VAL A 92 12.14 -7.20 -0.01
C VAL A 92 13.62 -7.58 0.07
N ALA A 93 14.29 -7.66 -1.08
CA ALA A 93 15.71 -7.99 -1.16
C ALA A 93 16.62 -6.79 -0.93
N ALA A 94 16.19 -5.59 -1.34
CA ALA A 94 16.86 -4.32 -1.11
C ALA A 94 15.85 -3.22 -0.79
N ASP A 95 16.26 -2.18 -0.05
CA ASP A 95 15.39 -1.04 0.28
C ASP A 95 14.63 -0.56 -0.97
N SER A 96 13.29 -0.60 -0.89
CA SER A 96 12.41 -0.44 -2.04
C SER A 96 11.43 0.69 -1.85
N ASP A 97 11.06 1.36 -2.94
CA ASP A 97 10.08 2.45 -2.99
C ASP A 97 9.05 2.13 -4.09
N VAL A 98 7.79 1.94 -3.70
CA VAL A 98 6.76 1.36 -4.56
C VAL A 98 5.43 2.07 -4.38
N LEU A 99 4.79 2.48 -5.48
CA LEU A 99 3.39 2.91 -5.50
C LEU A 99 2.49 1.69 -5.66
N PHE A 100 1.43 1.60 -4.85
CA PHE A 100 0.35 0.63 -5.01
C PHE A 100 -0.98 1.35 -5.21
N ILE A 101 -1.73 0.92 -6.22
CA ILE A 101 -3.10 1.31 -6.50
C ILE A 101 -3.96 0.07 -6.26
N VAL A 102 -4.62 0.03 -5.10
CA VAL A 102 -5.37 -1.13 -4.63
C VAL A 102 -6.86 -0.90 -4.85
N GLU A 103 -7.50 -1.81 -5.57
CA GLU A 103 -8.96 -1.86 -5.67
C GLU A 103 -9.52 -2.82 -4.61
N GLY A 104 -10.55 -2.37 -3.89
CA GLY A 104 -11.12 -3.09 -2.78
C GLY A 104 -10.21 -3.09 -1.55
N ALA A 105 -9.90 -4.30 -1.09
CA ALA A 105 -9.17 -4.60 0.14
C ALA A 105 -8.22 -5.79 -0.07
N PHE A 106 -7.30 -6.01 0.85
CA PHE A 106 -6.62 -7.30 0.99
C PHE A 106 -6.90 -7.94 2.34
N VAL A 107 -6.84 -9.27 2.37
CA VAL A 107 -7.03 -10.06 3.59
C VAL A 107 -5.75 -10.81 3.93
N ASP A 108 -5.29 -10.67 5.17
CA ASP A 108 -4.13 -11.39 5.68
C ASP A 108 -4.50 -12.85 5.95
N LEU A 109 -3.64 -13.76 5.54
CA LEU A 109 -3.84 -15.20 5.68
C LEU A 109 -2.80 -15.81 6.62
N ASP A 110 -3.24 -16.69 7.52
CA ASP A 110 -2.33 -17.57 8.24
C ASP A 110 -1.85 -18.75 7.37
N ALA A 111 -1.01 -19.62 7.94
CA ALA A 111 -0.45 -20.77 7.24
C ALA A 111 -1.50 -21.82 6.83
N ASP A 112 -2.66 -21.85 7.48
CA ASP A 112 -3.78 -22.74 7.16
C ASP A 112 -4.75 -22.10 6.15
N GLY A 113 -4.50 -20.85 5.74
CA GLY A 113 -5.32 -20.08 4.81
C GLY A 113 -6.53 -19.41 5.46
N ASN A 114 -6.59 -19.31 6.80
CA ASN A 114 -7.64 -18.58 7.49
C ASN A 114 -7.37 -17.08 7.43
N VAL A 115 -8.45 -16.30 7.32
CA VAL A 115 -8.37 -14.83 7.38
C VAL A 115 -8.05 -14.39 8.81
N THR A 116 -6.97 -13.64 8.97
CA THR A 116 -6.51 -13.07 10.25
C THR A 116 -6.68 -11.56 10.35
N GLY A 117 -6.82 -10.89 9.20
CA GLY A 117 -6.95 -9.44 9.11
C GLY A 117 -7.58 -9.01 7.80
N VAL A 118 -8.14 -7.80 7.78
CA VAL A 118 -8.66 -7.15 6.58
C VAL A 118 -8.11 -5.73 6.52
N VAL A 119 -7.46 -5.40 5.41
CA VAL A 119 -6.96 -4.06 5.12
C VAL A 119 -7.76 -3.47 3.98
N ASP A 120 -8.67 -2.56 4.31
CA ASP A 120 -9.49 -1.80 3.40
C ASP A 120 -9.19 -0.30 3.53
N SER A 121 -9.90 0.52 2.76
CA SER A 121 -9.80 1.98 2.78
C SER A 121 -9.93 2.60 4.18
N THR A 122 -10.80 2.08 5.02
CA THR A 122 -11.03 2.62 6.36
C THR A 122 -9.88 2.21 7.27
N THR A 123 -9.53 0.92 7.28
CA THR A 123 -8.51 0.41 8.20
C THR A 123 -7.11 0.94 7.87
N ILE A 124 -6.77 1.13 6.59
CA ILE A 124 -5.48 1.74 6.22
C ILE A 124 -5.42 3.24 6.58
N GLN A 125 -6.53 3.96 6.49
CA GLN A 125 -6.60 5.37 6.89
C GLN A 125 -6.46 5.52 8.41
N ASP A 126 -7.17 4.69 9.17
CA ASP A 126 -7.07 4.67 10.63
C ASP A 126 -5.65 4.32 11.08
N ALA A 127 -5.03 3.30 10.45
CA ALA A 127 -3.64 2.92 10.74
C ALA A 127 -2.67 4.06 10.43
N TYR A 128 -2.82 4.72 9.27
CA TYR A 128 -1.97 5.83 8.87
C TYR A 128 -2.08 7.03 9.84
N PHE A 129 -3.30 7.39 10.27
CA PHE A 129 -3.50 8.43 11.27
C PHE A 129 -2.98 8.05 12.66
N ALA A 130 -3.13 6.79 13.08
CA ALA A 130 -2.55 6.31 14.33
C ALA A 130 -1.01 6.40 14.31
N LEU A 131 -0.37 6.12 13.16
CA LEU A 131 1.06 6.29 13.00
C LEU A 131 1.50 7.75 13.00
N CYS A 132 0.68 8.66 12.42
CA CYS A 132 0.91 10.11 12.54
C CYS A 132 0.93 10.52 14.02
N ASP A 133 -0.12 10.13 14.77
CA ASP A 133 -0.23 10.47 16.19
C ASP A 133 0.94 9.91 17.02
N LEU A 134 1.33 8.65 16.77
CA LEU A 134 2.45 8.00 17.46
C LEU A 134 3.79 8.71 17.18
N ALA A 135 3.96 9.21 15.95
CA ALA A 135 5.16 9.96 15.56
C ALA A 135 5.13 11.43 16.01
N GLY A 136 4.02 11.92 16.57
CA GLY A 136 3.82 13.34 16.88
C GLY A 136 3.75 14.22 15.64
N ILE A 137 3.26 13.67 14.52
CA ILE A 137 3.09 14.35 13.24
C ILE A 137 1.62 14.71 13.07
N ASP A 138 1.34 15.93 12.62
CA ASP A 138 -0.03 16.35 12.31
C ASP A 138 -0.63 15.48 11.21
N ARG A 139 -1.87 15.03 11.41
CA ARG A 139 -2.60 14.24 10.41
C ARG A 139 -2.80 15.09 9.15
N PRO A 140 -2.43 14.60 7.95
CA PRO A 140 -2.54 15.39 6.74
C PRO A 140 -4.00 15.55 6.30
N THR A 141 -4.32 16.73 5.77
CA THR A 141 -5.63 17.03 5.17
C THR A 141 -5.65 16.87 3.64
N GLY A 142 -4.51 16.49 3.04
CA GLY A 142 -4.34 16.39 1.59
C GLY A 142 -4.59 15.01 0.98
N ILE A 143 -5.04 14.03 1.78
CA ILE A 143 -5.40 12.70 1.27
C ILE A 143 -6.61 12.85 0.36
N LEU A 144 -6.52 12.34 -0.87
CA LEU A 144 -7.59 12.44 -1.86
C LEU A 144 -8.75 11.49 -1.55
N GLU A 145 -9.95 11.87 -1.97
CA GLU A 145 -11.19 11.04 -1.92
C GLU A 145 -11.53 10.42 -3.28
#